data_AF-X1MG23-F1
#
_entry.id   AF-X1MG23-F1
#
_cell.length_a   1.000
_cell.length_b   1.000
_cell.length_c   1.000
_cell.angle_alpha   90.00
_cell.angle_beta   90.00
_cell.angle_gamma   90.00
#
_symmetry.space_group_name_H-M   'P 1'
#
loop_
_entity.id
_entity.type
_entity.pdbx_description
1 polymer ?
#
loop_
_entity_poly.entity_id
_entity_poly.type
_entity_poly.pdbx_seq_one_letter_code
_entity_poly.pdbx_strand_id
1 'polypeptide(L)'
;MEQNQWEAGSDEELKIPEAYIKDLKFEVIVFTRKERGGQDFTFRCKNYSPAEGGAWSFEWVIIDTSKRDSKGNVTLKRLTYHPALSLVNVGFMVVPAPEEISETGE
;
A
#
# COMPACT_ATOMS: atom_id res chain seq x y z
N MET A 1 -4.25 -17.82 -0.05
CA MET A 1 -2.91 -17.19 -0.17
C MET A 1 -2.57 -16.60 1.18
N GLU A 2 -1.34 -16.78 1.63
CA GLU A 2 -0.89 -16.38 2.97
C GLU A 2 -0.51 -14.89 2.99
N GLN A 3 -0.79 -14.22 4.11
CA GLN A 3 -0.33 -12.87 4.39
C GLN A 3 1.17 -12.93 4.72
N ASN A 4 1.97 -12.03 4.14
CA ASN A 4 3.41 -11.94 4.42
C ASN A 4 3.74 -10.57 5.01
N GLN A 5 4.74 -10.52 5.88
CA GLN A 5 5.23 -9.28 6.50
C GLN A 5 6.76 -9.26 6.46
N TRP A 6 7.31 -8.11 6.09
CA TRP A 6 8.74 -7.85 6.10
C TRP A 6 9.04 -6.64 6.97
N GLU A 7 10.12 -6.75 7.73
CA GLU A 7 10.59 -5.73 8.66
C GLU A 7 12.09 -5.54 8.54
N ALA A 8 12.54 -4.29 8.67
CA ALA A 8 13.96 -3.94 8.77
C ALA A 8 14.27 -3.31 10.12
N GLY A 9 15.47 -3.59 10.64
CA GLY A 9 16.04 -2.94 11.80
C GLY A 9 16.28 -1.44 11.59
N SER A 10 16.73 -0.75 12.64
CA SER A 10 16.91 0.70 12.63
C SER A 10 17.95 1.21 11.63
N ASP A 11 18.89 0.35 11.26
CA ASP A 11 20.04 0.64 10.39
C ASP A 11 20.10 -0.32 9.19
N GLU A 12 19.00 -1.03 8.91
CA GLU A 12 18.91 -1.98 7.82
C GLU A 12 18.00 -1.48 6.71
N GLU A 13 18.34 -1.81 5.47
CA GLU A 13 17.47 -1.62 4.33
C GLU A 13 16.41 -2.72 4.29
N LEU A 14 15.14 -2.34 4.09
CA LEU A 14 14.03 -3.28 3.98
C LEU A 14 14.12 -4.10 2.70
N LYS A 15 14.39 -5.41 2.86
CA LYS A 15 14.49 -6.35 1.75
C LYS A 15 13.18 -7.08 1.53
N ILE A 16 12.55 -6.82 0.39
CA ILE A 16 11.32 -7.48 -0.04
C ILE A 16 11.62 -8.22 -1.33
N PRO A 17 11.16 -9.48 -1.49
CA PRO A 17 11.37 -10.20 -2.74
C PRO A 17 10.71 -9.43 -3.89
N GLU A 18 11.45 -9.23 -4.99
CA GLU A 18 11.02 -8.46 -6.16
C GLU A 18 9.62 -8.86 -6.65
N ALA A 19 9.29 -10.16 -6.62
CA ALA A 19 8.00 -10.69 -7.06
C ALA A 19 6.77 -10.05 -6.37
N TYR A 20 6.92 -9.48 -5.17
CA TYR A 20 5.83 -8.83 -4.43
C TYR A 20 5.66 -7.34 -4.74
N ILE A 21 6.70 -6.69 -5.30
CA ILE A 21 6.71 -5.26 -5.61
C ILE A 21 6.73 -4.98 -7.11
N LYS A 22 7.21 -5.93 -7.91
CA LYS A 22 7.20 -5.88 -9.37
C LYS A 22 5.77 -5.88 -9.89
N ASP A 23 5.51 -5.03 -10.88
CA ASP A 23 4.21 -4.80 -11.51
C ASP A 23 3.13 -4.21 -10.58
N LEU A 24 3.49 -3.62 -9.44
CA LEU A 24 2.56 -2.75 -8.73
C LEU A 24 2.30 -1.53 -9.61
N LYS A 25 1.03 -1.29 -9.94
CA LYS A 25 0.63 -0.29 -10.93
C LYS A 25 0.05 0.95 -10.28
N PHE A 26 -0.63 0.74 -9.16
CA PHE A 26 -1.44 1.77 -8.53
C PHE A 26 -0.99 2.02 -7.10
N GLU A 27 -0.82 3.27 -6.75
CA GLU A 27 -0.80 3.74 -5.37
C GLU A 27 -2.19 4.30 -5.01
N VAL A 28 -2.77 3.78 -3.94
CA VAL A 28 -4.12 4.08 -3.49
C VAL A 28 -4.04 4.81 -2.16
N ILE A 29 -4.51 6.06 -2.14
CA ILE A 29 -4.62 6.88 -0.94
C ILE A 29 -6.05 6.78 -0.42
N VAL A 30 -6.23 6.15 0.75
CA VAL A 30 -7.54 5.94 1.37
C VAL A 30 -7.81 7.05 2.39
N PHE A 31 -8.91 7.77 2.17
CA PHE A 31 -9.38 8.78 3.10
C PHE A 31 -10.30 8.14 4.13
N THR A 32 -9.83 8.08 5.37
CA THR A 32 -10.62 7.52 6.47
C THR A 32 -11.30 8.63 7.26
N ARG A 33 -12.44 8.34 7.86
CA ARG A 33 -13.15 9.34 8.68
C ARG A 33 -12.41 9.52 10.01
N LYS A 34 -11.66 10.62 10.14
CA LYS A 34 -10.90 10.99 11.36
C LYS A 34 -11.78 11.06 12.62
N GLU A 35 -13.06 11.42 12.47
CA GLU A 35 -14.05 11.45 13.55
C GLU A 35 -14.30 10.08 14.21
N ARG A 36 -13.99 8.97 13.52
CA ARG A 36 -14.09 7.60 14.06
C ARG A 36 -12.73 7.04 14.48
N GLY A 37 -11.71 7.89 14.62
CA GLY A 37 -10.34 7.48 14.92
C GLY A 37 -9.61 6.86 13.72
N GLY A 38 -10.16 6.99 12.51
CA GLY A 38 -9.49 6.55 11.28
C GLY A 38 -8.26 7.40 10.97
N GLN A 39 -7.19 6.75 10.55
CA GLN A 39 -6.01 7.40 9.99
C GLN A 39 -5.95 7.14 8.49
N ASP A 40 -5.77 8.20 7.70
CA ASP A 40 -5.52 8.09 6.27
C ASP A 40 -4.29 7.22 6.04
N PHE A 41 -4.38 6.28 5.11
CA PHE A 41 -3.29 5.37 4.81
C PHE A 41 -3.17 5.16 3.32
N THR A 42 -1.98 4.74 2.91
CA THR A 42 -1.65 4.49 1.52
C THR A 42 -1.23 3.03 1.37
N PHE A 43 -1.63 2.42 0.26
CA PHE A 43 -1.15 1.12 -0.14
C PHE A 43 -0.93 1.08 -1.65
N ARG A 44 -0.09 0.14 -2.10
CA ARG A 44 0.12 -0.13 -3.52
C ARG A 44 -0.57 -1.43 -3.92
N CYS A 45 -1.06 -1.53 -5.14
CA CYS A 45 -1.67 -2.76 -5.67
C CYS A 45 -1.39 -2.96 -7.16
N LYS A 46 -1.57 -4.19 -7.64
CA LYS A 46 -1.47 -4.51 -9.07
C LYS A 46 -2.74 -4.16 -9.83
N ASN A 47 -3.89 -4.32 -9.18
CA ASN A 47 -5.19 -4.15 -9.80
C ASN A 47 -6.25 -3.75 -8.76
N TYR A 48 -7.33 -3.14 -9.22
CA TYR A 48 -8.51 -2.83 -8.42
C TYR A 48 -9.78 -2.91 -9.26
N SER A 49 -10.88 -3.33 -8.64
CA SER A 49 -12.18 -3.47 -9.31
C SER A 49 -13.33 -3.20 -8.35
N PRO A 50 -14.49 -2.75 -8.84
CA PRO A 50 -15.69 -2.71 -8.03
C PRO A 50 -16.07 -4.12 -7.55
N ALA A 51 -16.62 -4.22 -6.35
CA ALA A 51 -17.11 -5.44 -5.73
C ALA A 51 -18.53 -5.26 -5.20
N GLU A 52 -19.17 -6.36 -4.81
CA GLU A 52 -20.56 -6.34 -4.33
C GLU A 52 -20.75 -5.40 -3.13
N GLY A 53 -21.94 -4.81 -3.01
CA GLY A 53 -22.30 -3.94 -1.89
C GLY A 53 -21.62 -2.56 -1.90
N GLY A 54 -21.15 -2.08 -3.06
CA GLY A 54 -20.47 -0.78 -3.18
C GLY A 54 -19.04 -0.80 -2.61
N ALA A 55 -18.46 -1.99 -2.48
CA ALA A 55 -17.09 -2.19 -2.08
C ALA A 55 -16.14 -2.07 -3.28
N TRP A 56 -14.85 -1.92 -2.97
CA TRP A 56 -13.76 -2.03 -3.93
C TRP A 56 -12.82 -3.14 -3.50
N SER A 57 -12.47 -4.01 -4.43
CA SER A 57 -11.47 -5.06 -4.23
C SER A 57 -10.16 -4.65 -4.87
N PHE A 58 -9.07 -4.94 -4.17
CA PHE A 58 -7.70 -4.64 -4.56
C PHE A 58 -6.90 -5.94 -4.47
N GLU A 59 -6.07 -6.20 -5.47
CA GLU A 59 -5.30 -7.44 -5.58
C GLU A 59 -3.80 -7.14 -5.45
N TRP A 60 -3.08 -8.07 -4.81
CA TRP A 60 -1.62 -7.96 -4.60
C TRP A 60 -1.23 -6.67 -3.89
N VAL A 61 -1.77 -6.49 -2.69
CA VAL A 61 -1.69 -5.25 -1.94
C VAL A 61 -0.46 -5.22 -1.06
N ILE A 62 0.29 -4.12 -1.10
CA ILE A 62 1.40 -3.82 -0.20
C ILE A 62 1.05 -2.58 0.60
N ILE A 63 0.94 -2.72 1.92
CA ILE A 63 0.64 -1.62 2.84
C ILE A 63 1.92 -1.21 3.56
N ASP A 64 2.30 0.06 3.42
CA ASP A 64 3.35 0.67 4.24
C ASP A 64 2.80 1.01 5.61
N THR A 65 3.32 0.34 6.64
CA THR A 65 2.96 0.58 8.04
C THR A 65 4.11 1.22 8.83
N SER A 66 5.10 1.75 8.12
CA SER A 66 6.28 2.38 8.70
C SER A 66 5.88 3.63 9.48
N LYS A 67 6.40 3.74 10.71
CA LYS A 67 6.16 4.91 11.56
C LYS A 67 7.06 6.07 11.11
N ARG A 68 6.48 7.27 11.03
CA ARG A 68 7.24 8.52 10.88
C ARG A 68 8.14 8.72 12.10
N ASP A 69 9.35 9.21 11.86
CA ASP A 69 10.22 9.66 12.94
C ASP A 69 9.68 10.97 13.58
N SER A 70 10.31 11.40 14.68
CA SER A 70 9.95 12.64 15.38
C SER A 70 10.19 13.92 14.57
N LYS A 71 10.86 13.83 13.42
CA LYS A 71 11.09 14.91 12.45
C LYS A 71 10.14 14.86 11.27
N GLY A 72 9.24 13.88 11.22
CA GLY A 72 8.26 13.68 10.16
C GLY A 72 8.78 12.92 8.94
N ASN A 73 10.02 12.42 8.95
CA ASN A 73 10.54 11.60 7.86
C ASN A 73 9.93 10.20 7.91
N VAL A 74 9.62 9.64 6.74
CA VAL A 74 9.22 8.24 6.59
C VAL A 74 10.44 7.46 6.15
N THR A 75 10.89 6.53 6.99
CA THR A 75 11.83 5.48 6.57
C THR A 75 11.03 4.19 6.45
N LEU A 76 11.01 3.58 5.25
CA LEU A 76 10.35 2.30 5.01
C LEU A 76 10.99 1.23 5.90
N LYS A 77 10.27 0.78 6.93
CA LYS A 77 10.71 -0.21 7.91
C LYS A 77 9.80 -1.43 8.00
N ARG A 78 8.53 -1.31 7.65
CA ARG A 78 7.57 -2.42 7.72
C ARG A 78 6.58 -2.37 6.57
N LEU A 79 6.59 -3.43 5.77
CA LEU A 79 5.62 -3.63 4.69
C LEU A 79 4.87 -4.94 4.91
N THR A 80 3.57 -4.87 4.70
CA THR A 80 2.66 -6.02 4.82
C THR A 80 2.03 -6.31 3.48
N TYR A 81 2.16 -7.55 3.00
CA TYR A 81 1.48 -8.05 1.82
C TYR A 81 0.13 -8.67 2.18
N HIS A 82 -0.87 -8.28 1.42
CA HIS A 82 -2.20 -8.87 1.42
C HIS A 82 -2.53 -9.36 0.00
N PRO A 83 -2.91 -10.63 -0.18
CA PRO A 83 -3.27 -11.13 -1.51
C PRO A 83 -4.51 -10.44 -2.09
N ALA A 84 -5.46 -10.09 -1.21
CA ALA A 84 -6.61 -9.27 -1.56
C ALA A 84 -7.00 -8.39 -0.37
N LEU A 85 -7.43 -7.17 -0.66
CA LEU A 85 -8.04 -6.24 0.29
C LEU A 85 -9.38 -5.79 -0.26
N SER A 86 -10.41 -5.71 0.58
CA SER A 86 -11.70 -5.13 0.20
C SER A 86 -12.03 -3.97 1.13
N LEU A 87 -12.35 -2.82 0.55
CA LEU A 87 -12.71 -1.62 1.28
C LEU A 87 -14.14 -1.23 0.96
N VAL A 88 -14.93 -0.97 2.01
CA VAL A 88 -16.37 -0.69 1.91
C VAL A 88 -16.64 0.72 2.40
N ASN A 89 -17.41 1.51 1.64
CA ASN A 89 -17.83 2.87 2.01
C ASN A 89 -16.66 3.83 2.32
N VAL A 90 -15.54 3.69 1.61
CA VAL A 90 -14.39 4.60 1.73
C VAL A 90 -14.22 5.43 0.46
N GLY A 91 -13.80 6.69 0.63
CA GLY A 91 -13.29 7.49 -0.48
C GLY A 91 -11.80 7.19 -0.66
N PHE A 92 -11.34 7.10 -1.90
CA PHE A 92 -9.92 6.95 -2.21
C PHE A 92 -9.55 7.70 -3.47
N MET A 93 -8.25 8.00 -3.61
CA MET A 93 -7.63 8.50 -4.84
C MET A 93 -6.63 7.45 -5.33
N VAL A 94 -6.52 7.31 -6.65
CA VAL A 94 -5.55 6.44 -7.29
C VAL A 94 -4.56 7.29 -8.07
N VAL A 95 -3.27 7.03 -7.88
CA VAL A 95 -2.17 7.59 -8.67
C VAL A 95 -1.28 6.44 -9.18
N PRO A 96 -0.49 6.65 -10.25
CA PRO A 96 0.47 5.64 -10.68
C PRO A 96 1.44 5.30 -9.56
N ALA A 97 1.73 4.02 -9.37
CA ALA A 97 2.73 3.58 -8.40
C ALA A 97 4.14 4.01 -8.86
N PRO A 98 5.08 4.27 -7.94
CA PRO A 98 6.47 4.58 -8.28
C PRO A 98 7.12 3.57 -9.22
N GLU A 99 6.74 2.30 -9.07
CA GLU A 99 7.21 1.20 -9.90
C GLU A 99 6.78 1.35 -11.36
N GLU A 100 5.58 1.86 -11.64
CA GLU A 100 5.06 2.04 -13.01
C GLU A 100 5.68 3.27 -13.70
N ILE A 101 5.93 4.34 -12.93
CA ILE A 101 6.51 5.59 -13.46
C ILE A 101 7.98 5.37 -13.88
N SER A 102 8.68 4.47 -13.20
CA SER A 102 10.09 4.15 -13.48
C SER A 102 10.28 3.39 -14.80
N GLU A 103 9.24 2.75 -15.35
CA GLU A 103 9.30 2.02 -16.63
C GLU A 103 9.04 2.88 -17.86
N THR A 104 8.60 4.14 -17.71
CA THR A 104 8.24 5.01 -18.86
C THR A 104 9.30 6.07 -19.20
N GLY A 105 10.50 5.96 -18.62
CA GLY A 105 11.58 6.93 -18.75
C GLY A 105 12.83 6.38 -19.44
N GLU A 106 12.71 5.89 -20.67
CA GLU A 106 13.81 5.67 -21.63
C GLU A 106 13.43 6.16 -23.03
#